data_AF-A0A239KMM3-F1
#
_entry.id   AF-A0A239KMM3-F1
#
_cell.length_a   1.000
_cell.length_b   1.000
_cell.length_c   1.000
_cell.angle_alpha   90.00
_cell.angle_beta   90.00
_cell.angle_gamma   90.00
#
_symmetry.space_group_name_H-M   'P 1'
#
loop_
_entity.id
_entity.type
_entity.pdbx_description
1 polymer ?
#
loop_
_entity_poly.entity_id
_entity_poly.type
_entity_poly.pdbx_seq_one_letter_code
_entity_poly.pdbx_strand_id
1 'polypeptide(L)' 'MKSKETYGKVAETFKKKGDKAWAKAKNGEGDHHYESARKSYETARKAEEKSK' A
#
# COMPACT_ATOMS: atom_id res chain seq x y z
N MET A 1 -11.84 0.61 -19.52
CA MET A 1 -11.36 -0.38 -18.53
C MET A 1 -10.02 0.10 -17.99
N LYS A 2 -9.79 0.08 -16.67
CA LYS A 2 -8.42 0.26 -16.14
C LYS A 2 -7.61 -0.96 -16.59
N SER A 3 -6.51 -0.74 -17.29
CA SER A 3 -5.63 -1.78 -17.81
C SER A 3 -4.87 -2.46 -16.67
N LYS A 4 -4.41 -3.71 -16.87
CA LYS A 4 -3.53 -4.42 -15.91
C LYS A 4 -2.34 -3.54 -15.48
N GLU A 5 -1.77 -2.79 -16.42
CA GLU A 5 -0.70 -1.82 -16.18
C GLU A 5 -1.11 -0.69 -15.19
N THR A 6 -2.37 -0.25 -15.23
CA THR A 6 -2.91 0.73 -14.27
C THR A 6 -2.96 0.13 -12.87
N TYR A 7 -3.38 -1.13 -12.74
CA TYR A 7 -3.43 -1.81 -11.46
C TYR A 7 -2.04 -2.12 -10.90
N GLY A 8 -1.06 -2.47 -11.74
CA GLY A 8 0.34 -2.59 -11.35
C GLY A 8 0.89 -1.29 -10.75
N LYS A 9 0.70 -0.16 -11.42
CA LYS A 9 1.11 1.17 -10.91
C LYS A 9 0.44 1.52 -9.58
N VAL A 10 -0.84 1.16 -9.42
CA VAL A 10 -1.57 1.34 -8.15
C VAL A 10 -0.94 0.46 -7.06
N ALA A 11 -0.68 -0.81 -7.34
CA ALA A 11 -0.04 -1.72 -6.39
C ALA A 11 1.30 -1.17 -5.88
N GLU A 12 2.19 -0.76 -6.79
CA GLU A 12 3.48 -0.19 -6.44
C GLU A 12 3.36 1.10 -5.61
N THR A 13 2.44 1.98 -5.99
CA THR A 13 2.23 3.25 -5.29
C THR A 13 1.77 3.02 -3.85
N PHE A 14 0.80 2.13 -3.66
CA PHE A 14 0.27 1.84 -2.33
C PHE A 14 1.23 1.01 -1.48
N LYS A 15 2.05 0.14 -2.09
CA LYS A 15 3.15 -0.54 -1.40
C LYS A 15 4.16 0.46 -0.84
N LYS A 16 4.64 1.42 -1.67
CA LYS A 16 5.54 2.49 -1.21
C LYS A 16 4.94 3.34 -0.09
N LYS A 17 3.64 3.64 -0.15
CA LYS A 17 2.92 4.35 0.93
C LYS A 17 2.87 3.53 2.22
N GLY A 18 2.58 2.23 2.10
CA GLY A 18 2.60 1.28 3.21
C GLY A 18 3.97 1.22 3.88
N ASP A 19 5.03 1.09 3.09
CA ASP A 19 6.42 1.03 3.57
C ASP A 19 6.83 2.30 4.32
N LYS A 20 6.45 3.47 3.80
CA LYS A 20 6.71 4.76 4.46
C LYS A 20 5.95 4.87 5.78
N ALA A 21 4.68 4.48 5.82
CA ALA A 21 3.88 4.49 7.05
C ALA A 21 4.41 3.48 8.07
N TRP A 22 4.82 2.29 7.62
CA TRP A 22 5.41 1.27 8.47
C TRP A 22 6.74 1.72 9.08
N ALA A 23 7.59 2.39 8.31
CA ALA A 23 8.84 2.97 8.81
C ALA A 23 8.58 4.03 9.88
N LYS A 24 7.59 4.92 9.68
CA LYS A 24 7.17 5.91 10.70
C LYS A 24 6.61 5.25 11.96
N ALA A 25 5.77 4.24 11.79
CA ALA A 25 5.19 3.50 12.90
C ALA A 25 6.27 2.84 13.76
N LYS A 26 7.32 2.29 13.11
CA LYS A 26 8.49 1.72 13.78
C LYS A 26 9.38 2.76 14.46
N ASN A 27 9.33 4.02 14.04
CA ASN A 27 10.12 5.12 14.60
C ASN A 27 9.45 5.83 15.79
N GLY A 28 8.45 5.19 16.42
CA GLY A 28 7.78 5.74 17.60
C GLY A 28 6.48 6.49 17.32
N GLU A 29 6.07 6.66 16.06
CA GLU A 29 4.78 7.26 15.68
C GLU A 29 3.68 6.17 15.50
N GLY A 30 3.72 5.10 16.30
CA GLY A 30 3.09 3.80 16.04
C GLY A 30 1.59 3.80 15.73
N ASP A 31 0.77 4.36 16.61
CA ASP A 31 -0.68 4.08 16.67
C ASP A 31 -1.42 4.30 15.34
N HIS A 32 -1.35 5.50 14.78
CA HIS A 32 -2.05 5.81 13.52
C HIS A 32 -1.31 5.32 12.28
N HIS A 33 0.02 5.17 12.36
CA HIS A 33 0.83 4.79 11.22
C HIS A 33 0.79 3.29 10.92
N TYR A 34 0.62 2.42 11.93
CA TYR A 34 0.39 0.99 11.70
C TYR A 34 -0.91 0.72 10.95
N GLU A 35 -2.00 1.39 11.33
CA GLU A 35 -3.28 1.25 10.64
C GLU A 35 -3.20 1.78 9.20
N SER A 36 -2.54 2.91 8.99
CA SER A 36 -2.31 3.50 7.67
C SER A 36 -1.48 2.59 6.76
N ALA A 37 -0.44 1.95 7.32
CA ALA A 37 0.38 0.98 6.60
C ALA A 37 -0.45 -0.23 6.17
N ARG A 38 -1.26 -0.78 7.08
CA ARG A 38 -2.11 -1.95 6.82
C ARG A 38 -3.13 -1.67 5.70
N LYS A 39 -3.82 -0.53 5.74
CA LYS A 39 -4.77 -0.10 4.69
C LYS A 39 -4.09 0.07 3.33
N SER A 40 -2.87 0.60 3.33
CA SER A 40 -2.08 0.77 2.11
C SER A 40 -1.67 -0.57 1.50
N TYR A 41 -1.18 -1.51 2.32
CA TYR A 41 -0.84 -2.86 1.86
C TYR A 41 -2.06 -3.64 1.35
N GLU A 42 -3.22 -3.50 1.99
CA GLU A 42 -4.45 -4.15 1.51
C GLU A 42 -4.87 -3.61 0.14
N THR A 43 -4.75 -2.30 -0.07
CA THR A 43 -5.03 -1.68 -1.38
C THR A 43 -4.05 -2.15 -2.44
N ALA A 44 -2.77 -2.27 -2.08
CA ALA A 44 -1.75 -2.81 -2.98
C ALA A 44 -2.09 -4.25 -3.38
N ARG A 45 -2.42 -5.12 -2.42
CA ARG A 45 -2.80 -6.52 -2.68
C ARG A 45 -4.02 -6.62 -3.60
N LYS A 46 -5.08 -5.84 -3.32
CA LYS A 46 -6.28 -5.80 -4.16
C LYS A 46 -5.97 -5.34 -5.60
N ALA A 47 -5.00 -4.46 -5.77
CA ALA A 47 -4.56 -4.01 -7.09
C ALA A 47 -3.71 -5.08 -7.79
N GLU A 48 -2.82 -5.78 -7.08
CA GLU A 48 -2.07 -6.91 -7.62
C GLU A 48 -3.00 -8.04 -8.09
N GLU A 49 -4.04 -8.37 -7.31
CA GLU A 49 -5.03 -9.37 -7.68
C GLU A 49 -5.79 -9.00 -8.96
N LYS A 50 -6.08 -7.71 -9.17
CA LYS A 50 -6.73 -7.19 -10.39
C LYS A 50 -5.77 -7.04 -11.57
N SER A 51 -4.47 -7.07 -11.31
CA SER A 51 -3.43 -6.99 -12.34
C SER A 51 -3.04 -8.36 -12.90
N LYS A 52 -3.45 -9.46 -12.24
CA LYS A 52 -3.28 -10.83 -12.73
C LYS A 52 -4.24 -11.11 -13.89
#